data_AF-A0A2P4XD20-F1
#
_entry.id   AF-A0A2P4XD20-F1
#
_cell.length_a   1.000
_cell.length_b   1.000
_cell.length_c   1.000
_cell.angle_alpha   90.00
_cell.angle_beta   90.00
_cell.angle_gamma   90.00
#
_symmetry.space_group_name_H-M   'P 1'
#
loop_
_entity.id
_entity.type
_entity.pdbx_description
1 polymer ?
#
loop_
_entity_poly.entity_id
_entity_poly.type
_entity_poly.pdbx_seq_one_letter_code
_entity_poly.pdbx_strand_id
1 'polypeptide(L)'
;MAERTQETLFDARELDAEMEDMTLWVHAHVVAMKWRRQVLMHLDPIYCQMTFCRGELVRGWKLLHPPFLLPNLDLYERRLHLLERSVELLKSAMEECKMKLLRLWQRLWTRRLLAKRGFYTKVMKLSYHHRGIVSGMFDSITGISKLTVNRPAQSITLEYPRSEKNWDSFS
;
A
#
# COMPACT_ATOMS: atom_id res chain seq x y z
N MET A 1 -27.27 -12.36 14.61
CA MET A 1 -27.52 -12.00 13.19
C MET A 1 -27.84 -10.52 13.02
N ALA A 2 -28.81 -9.96 13.76
CA ALA A 2 -29.15 -8.53 13.66
C ALA A 2 -27.97 -7.61 14.05
N GLU A 3 -27.35 -7.85 15.21
CA GLU A 3 -26.15 -7.12 15.67
C GLU A 3 -25.01 -7.19 14.66
N ARG A 4 -24.59 -8.40 14.30
CA ARG A 4 -23.59 -8.66 13.24
C ARG A 4 -23.92 -7.96 11.92
N THR A 5 -25.18 -7.90 11.51
CA THR A 5 -25.60 -7.15 10.30
C THR A 5 -25.35 -5.67 10.48
N GLN A 6 -25.74 -5.11 11.62
CA GLN A 6 -25.61 -3.69 11.93
C GLN A 6 -24.13 -3.28 12.00
N GLU A 7 -23.29 -4.06 12.66
CA GLU A 7 -21.84 -3.86 12.73
C GLU A 7 -21.22 -3.84 11.34
N THR A 8 -21.47 -4.87 10.52
CA THR A 8 -20.90 -4.96 9.17
C THR A 8 -21.38 -3.80 8.27
N LEU A 9 -22.64 -3.38 8.40
CA LEU A 9 -23.16 -2.23 7.66
C LEU A 9 -22.52 -0.91 8.12
N PHE A 10 -22.22 -0.78 9.41
CA PHE A 10 -21.52 0.36 9.98
C PHE A 10 -20.07 0.41 9.48
N ASP A 11 -19.34 -0.71 9.55
CA ASP A 11 -17.99 -0.83 9.01
C ASP A 11 -17.94 -0.49 7.51
N ALA A 12 -18.90 -1.01 6.73
CA ALA A 12 -19.00 -0.68 5.31
C ALA A 12 -19.27 0.82 5.05
N ARG A 13 -19.94 1.50 5.99
CA ARG A 13 -20.22 2.94 5.91
C ARG A 13 -18.99 3.77 6.29
N GLU A 14 -18.23 3.35 7.30
CA GLU A 14 -16.94 3.97 7.63
C GLU A 14 -15.96 3.83 6.46
N LEU A 15 -15.93 2.66 5.81
CA LEU A 15 -15.09 2.44 4.62
C LEU A 15 -15.51 3.27 3.40
N ASP A 16 -16.78 3.67 3.26
CA ASP A 16 -17.17 4.65 2.22
C ASP A 16 -16.44 5.97 2.44
N ALA A 17 -16.48 6.49 3.67
CA ALA A 17 -15.83 7.74 4.03
C ALA A 17 -14.31 7.64 3.86
N GLU A 18 -13.70 6.54 4.31
CA GLU A 18 -12.26 6.33 4.09
C GLU A 18 -11.92 6.23 2.59
N MET A 19 -12.76 5.62 1.75
CA MET A 19 -12.50 5.53 0.31
C MET A 19 -12.62 6.88 -0.40
N GLU A 20 -13.57 7.73 0.00
CA GLU A 20 -13.65 9.12 -0.45
C GLU A 20 -12.37 9.87 -0.05
N ASP A 21 -11.94 9.73 1.21
CA ASP A 21 -10.72 10.33 1.73
C ASP A 21 -9.45 9.78 1.08
N MET A 22 -9.43 8.52 0.63
CA MET A 22 -8.26 7.93 -0.02
C MET A 22 -7.87 8.68 -1.29
N THR A 23 -8.83 9.25 -2.01
CA THR A 23 -8.52 10.09 -3.17
C THR A 23 -7.70 11.31 -2.76
N LEU A 24 -8.19 12.08 -1.77
CA LEU A 24 -7.52 13.24 -1.20
C LEU A 24 -6.17 12.86 -0.57
N TRP A 25 -6.13 11.75 0.15
CA TRP A 25 -4.95 11.22 0.82
C TRP A 25 -3.84 10.90 -0.19
N VAL A 26 -4.14 10.21 -1.29
CA VAL A 26 -3.17 9.91 -2.35
C VAL A 26 -2.69 11.19 -3.05
N HIS A 27 -3.56 12.19 -3.19
CA HIS A 27 -3.23 13.49 -3.78
C HIS A 27 -2.32 14.34 -2.88
N ALA A 28 -2.52 14.31 -1.56
CA ALA A 28 -1.73 15.05 -0.59
C ALA A 28 -0.26 14.59 -0.51
N HIS A 29 0.01 13.31 -0.81
CA HIS A 29 1.35 12.75 -0.74
C HIS A 29 2.19 13.01 -2.01
N VAL A 30 3.48 13.30 -1.81
CA VAL A 30 4.46 13.52 -2.90
C VAL A 30 4.90 12.17 -3.50
N VAL A 31 4.03 11.57 -4.28
CA VAL A 31 4.27 10.32 -5.04
C VAL A 31 4.02 10.53 -6.54
N ALA A 32 4.67 9.71 -7.37
CA ALA A 32 4.52 9.79 -8.82
C ALA A 32 3.07 9.57 -9.24
N MET A 33 2.60 10.34 -10.24
CA MET A 33 1.21 10.24 -10.76
C MET A 33 0.81 8.82 -11.18
N LYS A 34 1.75 8.04 -11.72
CA LYS A 34 1.52 6.63 -12.08
C LYS A 34 1.11 5.80 -10.86
N TRP A 35 1.75 6.02 -9.71
CA TRP A 35 1.46 5.28 -8.48
C TRP A 35 0.09 5.66 -7.93
N ARG A 36 -0.26 6.95 -7.99
CA ARG A 36 -1.58 7.44 -7.59
C ARG A 36 -2.70 6.73 -8.37
N ARG A 37 -2.57 6.69 -9.70
CA ARG A 37 -3.52 5.98 -10.56
C ARG A 37 -3.59 4.49 -10.27
N GLN A 38 -2.44 3.85 -10.02
CA GLN A 38 -2.39 2.41 -9.72
C GLN A 38 -3.12 2.07 -8.42
N VAL A 39 -3.00 2.89 -7.37
CA VAL A 39 -3.73 2.66 -6.11
C VAL A 39 -5.23 2.78 -6.34
N LEU A 40 -5.68 3.86 -6.98
CA LEU A 40 -7.11 4.06 -7.23
C LEU A 40 -7.68 2.96 -8.11
N MET A 41 -7.00 2.59 -9.21
CA MET A 41 -7.42 1.47 -10.07
C MET A 41 -7.41 0.11 -9.36
N HIS A 42 -6.61 -0.06 -8.31
CA HIS A 42 -6.58 -1.29 -7.53
C HIS A 42 -7.73 -1.36 -6.52
N LEU A 43 -8.04 -0.26 -5.84
CA LEU A 43 -9.06 -0.19 -4.80
C LEU A 43 -10.48 -0.06 -5.36
N ASP A 44 -10.65 0.61 -6.50
CA ASP A 44 -11.95 0.84 -7.14
C ASP A 44 -12.80 -0.43 -7.35
N PRO A 45 -12.30 -1.50 -8.00
CA PRO A 45 -13.10 -2.72 -8.19
C PRO A 45 -13.47 -3.41 -6.87
N ILE A 46 -12.61 -3.32 -5.86
CA ILE A 46 -12.86 -3.89 -4.52
C ILE A 46 -14.00 -3.11 -3.84
N TYR A 47 -13.95 -1.78 -3.93
CA TYR A 47 -15.00 -0.91 -3.41
C TYR A 47 -16.34 -1.13 -4.13
N CYS A 48 -16.33 -1.26 -5.46
CA CYS A 48 -17.52 -1.62 -6.23
C CYS A 48 -18.12 -2.97 -5.78
N GLN A 49 -17.28 -3.95 -5.46
CA GLN A 49 -17.74 -5.23 -4.95
C GLN A 49 -18.40 -5.08 -3.56
N MET A 50 -17.80 -4.34 -2.64
CA MET A 50 -18.38 -4.10 -1.31
C MET A 50 -19.73 -3.38 -1.40
N THR A 51 -19.80 -2.32 -2.21
CA THR A 51 -21.05 -1.56 -2.41
C THR A 51 -22.15 -2.42 -3.03
N PHE A 52 -21.81 -3.30 -3.99
CA PHE A 52 -22.72 -4.29 -4.54
C PHE A 52 -23.23 -5.27 -3.46
N CYS A 53 -22.32 -5.88 -2.69
CA CYS A 53 -22.68 -6.81 -1.60
C CYS A 53 -23.61 -6.15 -0.56
N ARG A 54 -23.34 -4.89 -0.21
CA ARG A 54 -24.20 -4.11 0.69
C ARG A 54 -25.59 -3.91 0.11
N GLY A 55 -25.67 -3.53 -1.17
CA GLY A 55 -26.95 -3.36 -1.87
C GLY A 55 -27.79 -4.65 -1.88
N GLU A 56 -27.15 -5.78 -2.14
CA GLU A 56 -27.82 -7.09 -2.15
C GLU A 56 -28.25 -7.57 -0.75
N LEU A 57 -27.49 -7.23 0.29
CA LEU A 57 -27.87 -7.48 1.68
C LEU A 57 -29.10 -6.66 2.08
N VAL A 58 -29.09 -5.35 1.81
CA VAL A 58 -30.22 -4.44 2.10
C VAL A 58 -31.49 -4.86 1.35
N ARG A 59 -31.38 -5.22 0.07
CA ARG A 59 -32.50 -5.80 -0.70
C ARG A 59 -32.99 -7.12 -0.11
N GLY A 60 -32.07 -7.90 0.44
CA GLY A 60 -32.32 -9.17 1.12
C GLY A 60 -33.06 -9.04 2.45
N TRP A 61 -33.24 -7.83 3.00
CA TRP A 61 -33.94 -7.61 4.28
C TRP A 61 -35.34 -8.25 4.32
N LYS A 62 -36.05 -8.28 3.18
CA LYS A 62 -37.37 -8.90 3.06
C LYS A 62 -37.38 -10.40 3.39
N LEU A 63 -36.23 -11.08 3.29
CA LEU A 63 -36.06 -12.49 3.65
C LEU A 63 -36.22 -12.73 5.16
N LEU A 64 -36.04 -11.68 5.97
CA LEU A 64 -36.22 -11.72 7.42
C LEU A 64 -37.67 -11.46 7.84
N HIS A 65 -38.60 -11.24 6.91
CA HIS A 65 -40.01 -11.06 7.26
C HIS A 65 -40.71 -12.40 7.50
N PRO A 66 -41.78 -12.42 8.31
CA PRO A 66 -42.63 -13.59 8.44
C PRO A 66 -43.22 -14.02 7.08
N PRO A 67 -43.38 -15.33 6.81
CA PRO A 67 -43.01 -16.46 7.67
C PRO A 67 -41.49 -16.71 7.69
N PHE A 68 -40.92 -16.92 8.88
CA PHE A 68 -39.48 -17.14 9.08
C PHE A 68 -39.03 -18.52 8.57
N LEU A 69 -38.87 -18.65 7.26
CA LEU A 69 -38.41 -19.86 6.62
C LEU A 69 -36.89 -20.01 6.76
N LEU A 70 -36.43 -21.17 7.24
CA LEU A 70 -34.99 -21.52 7.34
C LEU A 70 -34.19 -21.23 6.06
N PRO A 71 -34.66 -21.59 4.84
CA PRO A 71 -33.94 -21.27 3.60
C PRO A 71 -33.75 -19.76 3.36
N ASN A 72 -34.69 -18.93 3.80
CA ASN A 72 -34.59 -17.47 3.66
C ASN A 72 -33.52 -16.90 4.61
N LEU A 73 -33.44 -17.45 5.83
CA LEU A 73 -32.40 -17.11 6.80
C LEU A 73 -31.02 -17.51 6.28
N ASP A 74 -30.86 -18.72 5.73
CA ASP A 74 -29.60 -19.19 5.16
C ASP A 74 -29.14 -18.30 3.99
N LEU A 75 -30.07 -17.90 3.11
CA LEU A 75 -29.78 -17.00 2.01
C LEU A 75 -29.35 -15.62 2.50
N TYR A 76 -29.99 -15.10 3.55
CA TYR A 76 -29.61 -13.83 4.15
C TYR A 76 -28.22 -13.91 4.80
N GLU A 77 -27.93 -14.98 5.54
CA GLU A 77 -26.64 -15.19 6.19
C GLU A 77 -25.50 -15.33 5.19
N ARG A 78 -25.71 -16.01 4.06
CA ARG A 78 -24.73 -16.06 2.96
C ARG A 78 -24.42 -14.67 2.39
N ARG A 79 -25.43 -13.82 2.23
CA ARG A 79 -25.24 -12.44 1.76
C ARG A 79 -24.47 -11.62 2.78
N LEU A 80 -24.77 -11.79 4.07
CA LEU A 80 -24.05 -11.12 5.16
C LEU A 80 -22.57 -11.51 5.15
N HIS A 81 -22.26 -12.80 5.01
CA HIS A 81 -20.89 -13.28 4.98
C HIS A 81 -20.09 -12.77 3.76
N LEU A 82 -20.75 -12.62 2.60
CA LEU A 82 -20.11 -12.02 1.43
C LEU A 82 -19.78 -10.54 1.66
N LEU A 83 -20.67 -9.80 2.34
CA LEU A 83 -20.40 -8.41 2.69
C LEU A 83 -19.21 -8.31 3.66
N GLU A 84 -19.18 -9.10 4.72
CA GLU A 84 -18.07 -9.11 5.69
C GLU A 84 -16.72 -9.35 5.01
N ARG A 85 -16.66 -10.36 4.15
CA ARG A 85 -15.44 -10.66 3.40
C ARG A 85 -15.03 -9.49 2.49
N SER A 86 -15.99 -8.80 1.87
CA SER A 86 -15.69 -7.63 1.04
C SER A 86 -15.20 -6.43 1.84
N VAL A 87 -15.74 -6.23 3.05
CA VAL A 87 -15.31 -5.19 4.01
C VAL A 87 -13.87 -5.46 4.46
N GLU A 88 -13.57 -6.68 4.89
CA GLU A 88 -12.21 -7.07 5.30
C GLU A 88 -11.19 -6.93 4.15
N LEU A 89 -11.59 -7.31 2.94
CA LEU A 89 -10.73 -7.24 1.76
C LEU A 89 -10.42 -5.78 1.40
N LEU A 90 -11.41 -4.89 1.45
CA LEU A 90 -11.19 -3.47 1.21
C LEU A 90 -10.29 -2.86 2.27
N LYS A 91 -10.58 -3.09 3.56
CA LYS A 91 -9.78 -2.59 4.69
C LYS A 91 -8.32 -3.02 4.59
N SER A 92 -8.06 -4.30 4.32
CA SER A 92 -6.70 -4.83 4.17
C SER A 92 -5.97 -4.27 2.95
N ALA A 93 -6.65 -4.13 1.80
CA ALA A 93 -6.07 -3.54 0.60
C ALA A 93 -5.70 -2.06 0.81
N MET A 94 -6.55 -1.30 1.52
CA MET A 94 -6.29 0.10 1.86
C MET A 94 -5.07 0.23 2.78
N GLU A 95 -5.00 -0.57 3.84
CA GLU A 95 -3.85 -0.56 4.76
C GLU A 95 -2.55 -0.98 4.06
N GLU A 96 -2.61 -1.96 3.15
CA GLU A 96 -1.44 -2.34 2.36
C GLU A 96 -0.96 -1.18 1.47
N CYS A 97 -1.89 -0.45 0.84
CA CYS A 97 -1.57 0.74 0.06
C CYS A 97 -0.95 1.85 0.92
N LYS A 98 -1.54 2.12 2.11
CA LYS A 98 -1.02 3.11 3.07
C LYS A 98 0.41 2.74 3.51
N MET A 99 0.64 1.48 3.88
CA MET A 99 1.96 0.96 4.27
C MET A 99 3.01 1.04 3.15
N LYS A 100 2.63 0.66 1.91
CA LYS A 100 3.54 0.75 0.75
C LYS A 100 3.94 2.21 0.48
N LEU A 101 3.00 3.15 0.60
CA LEU A 101 3.30 4.57 0.43
C LEU A 101 4.24 5.09 1.51
N LEU A 102 3.99 4.77 2.79
CA LEU A 102 4.85 5.20 3.90
C LEU A 102 6.30 4.77 3.68
N ARG A 103 6.52 3.53 3.24
CA ARG A 103 7.87 3.02 2.90
C ARG A 103 8.51 3.79 1.73
N LEU A 104 7.73 4.12 0.69
CA LEU A 104 8.23 4.90 -0.45
C LEU A 104 8.57 6.34 -0.03
N TRP A 105 7.72 6.96 0.80
CA TRP A 105 7.90 8.31 1.29
C TRP A 105 9.13 8.43 2.19
N GLN A 106 9.32 7.51 3.15
CA GLN A 106 10.52 7.45 3.97
C GLN A 106 11.79 7.37 3.12
N ARG A 107 11.80 6.54 2.06
CA ARG A 107 12.93 6.43 1.14
C ARG A 107 13.18 7.73 0.37
N LEU A 108 12.14 8.38 -0.13
CA LEU A 108 12.25 9.66 -0.86
C LEU A 108 12.73 10.79 0.04
N TRP A 109 12.19 10.89 1.25
CA TRP A 109 12.59 11.86 2.26
C TRP A 109 14.05 11.67 2.66
N THR A 110 14.46 10.43 2.93
CA THR A 110 15.85 10.09 3.26
C THR A 110 16.81 10.53 2.14
N ARG A 111 16.46 10.26 0.87
CA ARG A 111 17.24 10.70 -0.29
C ARG A 111 17.32 12.23 -0.39
N ARG A 112 16.22 12.94 -0.16
CA ARG A 112 16.23 14.42 -0.17
C ARG A 112 17.12 14.98 0.94
N LEU A 113 17.07 14.42 2.14
CA LEU A 113 17.90 14.83 3.27
C LEU A 113 19.39 14.57 2.97
N LEU A 114 19.72 13.41 2.42
CA LEU A 114 21.07 13.04 2.02
C LEU A 114 21.59 13.96 0.89
N ALA A 115 20.77 14.25 -0.12
CA ALA A 115 21.13 15.18 -1.19
C ALA A 115 21.45 16.59 -0.65
N LYS A 116 20.66 17.10 0.31
CA LYS A 116 20.96 18.38 0.99
C LYS A 116 22.28 18.38 1.76
N ARG A 117 22.69 17.22 2.26
CA ARG A 117 23.99 17.02 2.93
C ARG A 117 25.13 16.73 1.93
N GLY A 118 24.87 16.89 0.64
CA GLY A 118 25.85 16.67 -0.41
C GLY A 118 26.11 15.20 -0.69
N PHE A 119 25.17 14.28 -0.50
CA PHE A 119 25.33 12.88 -0.92
C PHE A 119 24.76 12.64 -2.31
N TYR A 120 25.51 11.94 -3.17
CA TYR A 120 25.01 11.41 -4.43
C TYR A 120 24.35 10.06 -4.20
N THR A 121 23.16 9.88 -4.78
CA THR A 121 22.43 8.60 -4.75
C THR A 121 22.44 7.97 -6.13
N LYS A 122 23.06 6.78 -6.27
CA LYS A 122 23.02 5.99 -7.50
C LYS A 122 22.20 4.73 -7.28
N VAL A 123 21.19 4.50 -8.13
CA VAL A 123 20.43 3.25 -8.14
C VAL A 123 20.98 2.37 -9.26
N MET A 124 21.42 1.17 -8.92
CA MET A 124 21.95 0.19 -9.87
C MET A 124 21.06 -1.06 -9.86
N LYS A 125 20.72 -1.56 -11.06
CA LYS A 125 20.10 -2.89 -11.19
C LYS A 125 21.17 -3.95 -10.99
N LEU A 126 20.88 -4.92 -10.13
CA LEU A 126 21.71 -6.10 -9.99
C LEU A 126 21.52 -6.96 -11.24
N SER A 127 22.64 -7.37 -11.81
CA SER A 127 22.70 -8.36 -12.87
C SER A 127 23.49 -9.58 -12.38
N TYR A 128 23.50 -10.65 -13.17
CA TYR A 128 24.25 -11.87 -12.86
C TYR A 128 25.73 -11.62 -12.53
N HIS A 129 26.34 -10.57 -13.07
CA HIS A 129 27.74 -10.20 -12.84
C HIS A 129 28.00 -9.48 -11.51
N HIS A 130 26.96 -9.06 -10.78
CA HIS A 130 27.07 -8.36 -9.51
C HIS A 130 27.04 -9.31 -8.29
N ARG A 131 27.54 -10.55 -8.45
CA ARG A 131 27.65 -11.54 -7.37
C ARG A 131 28.67 -11.06 -6.33
N GLY A 132 28.31 -11.12 -5.05
CA GLY A 132 29.20 -10.79 -3.93
C GLY A 132 28.98 -9.43 -3.27
N ILE A 133 28.01 -8.61 -3.71
CA ILE A 133 27.71 -7.35 -3.02
C ILE A 133 27.03 -7.62 -1.66
N VAL A 134 27.80 -7.53 -0.58
CA VAL A 134 27.34 -7.66 0.81
C VAL A 134 26.94 -6.29 1.36
N SER A 135 25.79 -6.23 2.05
CA SER A 135 25.37 -5.03 2.79
C SER A 135 26.43 -4.69 3.84
N GLY A 136 26.99 -3.48 3.78
CA GLY A 136 28.06 -3.02 4.67
C GLY A 136 29.49 -3.08 4.10
N MET A 137 29.68 -3.59 2.88
CA MET A 137 31.00 -3.64 2.24
C MET A 137 31.59 -2.24 1.97
N PHE A 138 30.75 -1.22 1.90
CA PHE A 138 31.17 0.18 1.69
C PHE A 138 31.19 0.99 3.01
N ASP A 139 30.89 0.37 4.15
CA ASP A 139 30.90 1.04 5.46
C ASP A 139 32.33 1.37 5.92
N SER A 140 33.35 0.74 5.32
CA SER A 140 34.77 0.97 5.60
C SER A 140 35.42 2.09 4.77
N ILE A 141 34.69 2.68 3.81
CA ILE A 141 35.16 3.88 3.09
C ILE A 141 34.96 5.08 4.02
N THR A 142 36.04 5.81 4.29
CA THR A 142 36.03 7.01 5.15
C THR A 142 35.07 8.05 4.58
N GLY A 143 33.94 8.25 5.29
CA GLY A 143 32.82 9.09 4.87
C GLY A 143 31.56 8.26 4.64
N ILE A 144 30.87 7.92 5.75
CA ILE A 144 29.57 7.22 5.90
C ILE A 144 28.84 6.96 4.57
N SER A 145 29.29 5.96 3.80
CA SER A 145 28.60 5.57 2.58
C SER A 145 27.59 4.48 2.94
N LYS A 146 26.36 4.58 2.43
CA LYS A 146 25.27 3.67 2.80
C LYS A 146 24.84 2.85 1.60
N LEU A 147 24.93 1.54 1.72
CA LEU A 147 24.42 0.59 0.74
C LEU A 147 23.07 0.05 1.18
N THR A 148 22.01 0.31 0.41
CA THR A 148 20.70 -0.28 0.66
C THR A 148 20.36 -1.28 -0.45
N VAL A 149 20.22 -2.56 -0.08
CA VAL A 149 19.86 -3.64 -1.00
C VAL A 149 18.35 -3.84 -1.01
N ASN A 150 17.72 -3.73 -2.17
CA ASN A 150 16.32 -4.06 -2.39
C ASN A 150 16.23 -5.40 -3.15
N ARG A 151 16.22 -6.51 -2.40
CA ARG A 151 16.21 -7.88 -2.93
C ARG A 151 15.00 -8.19 -3.84
N PRO A 152 13.74 -7.81 -3.50
CA PRO A 152 12.59 -8.04 -4.37
C PRO A 152 12.71 -7.41 -5.76
N ALA A 153 13.34 -6.24 -5.84
CA ALA A 153 13.50 -5.50 -7.09
C ALA A 153 14.88 -5.73 -7.75
N GLN A 154 15.68 -6.69 -7.24
CA GLN A 154 17.07 -6.93 -7.63
C GLN A 154 17.83 -5.62 -7.89
N SER A 155 17.78 -4.68 -6.94
CA SER A 155 18.42 -3.37 -7.11
C SER A 155 19.14 -2.96 -5.85
N ILE A 156 20.18 -2.15 -6.04
CA ILE A 156 20.97 -1.57 -4.98
C ILE A 156 20.93 -0.07 -5.10
N THR A 157 20.77 0.61 -3.97
CA THR A 157 20.95 2.06 -3.85
C THR A 157 22.23 2.32 -3.11
N LEU A 158 23.14 3.06 -3.73
CA LEU A 158 24.44 3.43 -3.18
C LEU A 158 24.42 4.94 -2.93
N GLU A 159 24.66 5.34 -1.69
CA GLU A 159 24.68 6.73 -1.23
C GLU A 159 26.10 7.06 -0.76
N TYR A 160 26.76 8.01 -1.42
CA TYR A 160 28.14 8.40 -1.12
C TYR A 160 28.27 9.92 -1.02
N PRO A 161 29.13 10.45 -0.13
CA PRO A 161 29.35 11.89 -0.03
C PRO A 161 29.94 12.43 -1.34
N ARG A 162 29.48 13.60 -1.77
CA ARG A 162 30.04 14.38 -2.86
C ARG A 162 31.34 14.99 -2.33
N SER A 163 32.43 14.25 -2.42
CA SER A 163 33.73 14.86 -2.20
C SER A 163 34.03 15.75 -3.40
N GLU A 164 34.21 17.05 -3.14
CA GLU A 164 34.79 17.98 -4.12
C GLU A 164 36.26 17.66 -4.43
N LYS A 165 36.87 16.70 -3.72
CA LYS A 165 38.31 16.40 -3.74
C LYS A 165 38.73 15.03 -4.28
N ASN A 166 37.83 14.12 -4.69
CA ASN A 166 38.24 12.76 -5.10
C ASN A 166 38.19 12.50 -6.61
N TRP A 167 37.95 13.51 -7.45
CA TRP A 167 38.02 13.32 -8.90
C TRP A 167 39.45 13.35 -9.46
N ASP A 168 40.43 13.80 -8.68
CA ASP A 168 41.85 13.85 -9.10
C ASP A 168 42.61 12.53 -8.85
N SER A 169 41.99 11.53 -8.22
CA SER A 169 42.68 10.29 -7.80
C SER A 169 42.57 9.11 -8.78
N PHE A 170 42.01 9.34 -9.97
CA PHE A 170 42.00 8.33 -11.04
C PHE A 170 42.66 8.90 -12.30
N SER A 171 43.92 9.31 -12.14
CA SER A 171 44.89 9.49 -13.24
C SER A 171 45.87 8.32 -13.24
#